data_AF-A0A927JEI1-F1
#
_entry.id   AF-A0A927JEI1-F1
#
_cell.length_a   1.000
_cell.length_b   1.000
_cell.length_c   1.000
_cell.angle_alpha   90.00
_cell.angle_beta   90.00
_cell.angle_gamma   90.00
#
_symmetry.space_group_name_H-M   'P 1'
#
loop_
_entity.id
_entity.type
_entity.pdbx_description
1 polymer ?
#
loop_
_entity_poly.entity_id
_entity_poly.type
_entity_poly.pdbx_seq_one_letter_code
_entity_poly.pdbx_strand_id
1 'polypeptide(L)'
;MHRRAVRELGSRDVATGQVASMVIHAVVARLVALLVLEGRAWDPGTDNLWLHYDSDGGVDWAGVVDPMLRVLPGDPAEGSRAVRTLPSEGALVMWVAHRCETTLAPLLAEIARLSGVDASRLWSMVGEAVLGMASYAPARAGVDDAAALRRARGLITAFEELGRPVRSHSSVVRLRWGSLAAAV
;
A
#
# COMPACT_ATOMS: atom_id res chain seq x y z
N MET A 1 -8.29 2.78 -18.31
CA MET A 1 -6.98 2.31 -17.83
C MET A 1 -6.62 0.89 -18.29
N HIS A 2 -7.23 -0.18 -17.76
CA HIS A 2 -6.81 -1.58 -18.06
C HIS A 2 -6.71 -1.94 -19.55
N ARG A 3 -7.75 -1.68 -20.35
CA ARG A 3 -7.72 -1.92 -21.81
C ARG A 3 -6.58 -1.20 -22.53
N ARG A 4 -6.16 -0.04 -22.03
CA ARG A 4 -5.02 0.72 -22.58
C ARG A 4 -3.70 0.03 -22.21
N ALA A 5 -3.51 -0.30 -20.94
CA ALA A 5 -2.35 -1.03 -20.46
C ALA A 5 -2.17 -2.38 -21.19
N VAL A 6 -3.26 -3.08 -21.52
CA VAL A 6 -3.20 -4.31 -22.35
C VAL A 6 -2.62 -4.03 -23.74
N ARG A 7 -3.00 -2.91 -24.38
CA ARG A 7 -2.46 -2.54 -25.71
C ARG A 7 -0.99 -2.16 -25.64
N GLU A 8 -0.57 -1.49 -24.59
CA GLU A 8 0.82 -1.03 -24.42
C GLU A 8 1.78 -2.16 -24.02
N LEU A 9 1.35 -3.05 -23.14
CA LEU A 9 2.20 -4.10 -22.57
C LEU A 9 2.09 -5.45 -23.29
N GLY A 10 1.06 -5.63 -24.12
CA GLY A 10 0.79 -6.88 -24.83
C GLY A 10 0.41 -8.07 -23.93
N SER A 11 0.25 -7.86 -22.61
CA SER A 11 -0.08 -8.91 -21.63
C SER A 11 -1.15 -8.44 -20.65
N ARG A 12 -2.22 -9.24 -20.54
CA ARG A 12 -3.34 -8.96 -19.63
C ARG A 12 -2.93 -9.03 -18.17
N ASP A 13 -2.05 -9.95 -17.83
CA ASP A 13 -1.56 -10.15 -16.47
C ASP A 13 -0.68 -9.00 -16.02
N VAL A 14 0.25 -8.57 -16.89
CA VAL A 14 1.13 -7.42 -16.62
C VAL A 14 0.29 -6.14 -16.52
N ALA A 15 -0.67 -5.95 -17.42
CA ALA A 15 -1.59 -4.80 -17.37
C ALA A 15 -2.43 -4.77 -16.09
N THR A 16 -2.91 -5.92 -15.63
CA THR A 16 -3.65 -6.03 -14.36
C THR A 16 -2.76 -5.69 -13.17
N GLY A 17 -1.54 -6.24 -13.13
CA GLY A 17 -0.56 -5.92 -12.11
C GLY A 17 -0.21 -4.44 -12.07
N GLN A 18 -0.05 -3.78 -13.22
CA GLN A 18 0.21 -2.35 -13.27
C GLN A 18 -0.96 -1.53 -12.71
N VAL A 19 -2.20 -1.85 -13.11
CA VAL A 19 -3.41 -1.17 -12.61
C VAL A 19 -3.54 -1.34 -11.09
N ALA A 20 -3.36 -2.58 -10.61
CA ALA A 20 -3.43 -2.89 -9.18
C ALA A 20 -2.33 -2.17 -8.40
N SER A 21 -1.09 -2.23 -8.87
CA SER A 21 0.06 -1.56 -8.24
C SER A 21 -0.18 -0.05 -8.11
N MET A 22 -0.71 0.59 -9.15
CA MET A 22 -1.01 2.02 -9.11
C MET A 22 -2.04 2.38 -8.02
N VAL A 23 -3.16 1.64 -7.94
CA VAL A 23 -4.19 1.88 -6.93
C VAL A 23 -3.65 1.59 -5.53
N ILE A 24 -2.93 0.47 -5.35
CA ILE A 24 -2.30 0.12 -4.08
C ILE A 24 -1.32 1.20 -3.64
N HIS A 25 -0.48 1.70 -4.56
CA HIS A 25 0.49 2.75 -4.27
C HIS A 25 -0.19 4.07 -3.87
N ALA A 26 -1.31 4.41 -4.52
CA ALA A 26 -2.08 5.62 -4.21
C ALA A 26 -2.64 5.59 -2.78
N VAL A 27 -3.11 4.44 -2.31
CA VAL A 27 -3.72 4.28 -0.97
C VAL A 27 -2.67 4.00 0.10
N VAL A 28 -1.75 3.06 -0.15
CA VAL A 28 -0.91 2.42 0.88
C VAL A 28 0.48 3.03 0.96
N ALA A 29 1.16 3.23 -0.17
CA ALA A 29 2.61 3.48 -0.12
C ALA A 29 2.97 4.80 0.58
N ARG A 30 2.22 5.88 0.29
CA ARG A 30 2.42 7.20 0.92
C ARG A 30 2.09 7.20 2.40
N LEU A 31 1.02 6.49 2.77
CA LEU A 31 0.64 6.30 4.16
C LEU A 31 1.68 5.48 4.93
N VAL A 32 2.15 4.37 4.35
CA VAL A 32 3.12 3.49 4.97
C VAL A 32 4.43 4.21 5.22
N ALA A 33 4.89 5.08 4.31
CA ALA A 33 6.08 5.90 4.56
C ALA A 33 5.96 6.73 5.85
N LEU A 34 4.84 7.43 6.03
CA LEU A 34 4.58 8.21 7.24
C LEU A 34 4.46 7.32 8.49
N LEU A 35 3.77 6.18 8.36
CA LEU A 35 3.60 5.24 9.45
C LEU A 35 4.94 4.66 9.91
N VAL A 36 5.77 4.17 8.99
CA VAL A 36 7.00 3.46 9.33
C VAL A 36 8.07 4.40 9.87
N LEU A 37 8.16 5.62 9.34
CA LEU A 37 9.11 6.63 9.80
C LEU A 37 8.64 7.27 11.11
N GLU A 38 7.41 7.77 11.15
CA GLU A 38 6.97 8.68 12.22
C GLU A 38 5.98 8.04 13.21
N GLY A 39 5.44 6.85 12.92
CA GLY A 39 4.35 6.30 13.74
C GLY A 39 3.08 7.16 13.63
N ARG A 40 2.87 7.80 12.48
CA ARG A 40 1.71 8.65 12.19
C ARG A 40 0.93 8.13 10.99
N ALA A 41 -0.35 8.46 10.92
CA ALA A 41 -1.18 8.07 9.79
C ALA A 41 -2.24 9.14 9.48
N TRP A 42 -2.39 9.50 8.21
CA TRP A 42 -3.62 10.15 7.73
C TRP A 42 -4.67 9.07 7.41
N ASP A 43 -5.92 9.46 7.19
CA ASP A 43 -7.01 8.51 6.94
C ASP A 43 -7.16 8.15 5.45
N PRO A 44 -6.82 6.91 5.04
CA PRO A 44 -6.92 6.45 3.66
C PRO A 44 -8.31 5.93 3.26
N GLY A 45 -9.32 6.08 4.12
CA GLY A 45 -10.67 5.60 3.88
C GLY A 45 -11.33 6.23 2.66
N THR A 46 -12.29 5.53 2.08
CA THR A 46 -12.91 5.89 0.79
C THR A 46 -13.67 7.23 0.83
N ASP A 47 -14.07 7.65 2.02
CA ASP A 47 -14.74 8.92 2.31
C ASP A 47 -13.75 10.08 2.49
N ASN A 48 -12.46 9.79 2.60
CA ASN A 48 -11.41 10.78 2.86
C ASN A 48 -10.36 10.90 1.76
N LEU A 49 -10.36 10.01 0.77
CA LEU A 49 -9.35 9.94 -0.30
C LEU A 49 -9.95 10.20 -1.68
N TRP A 50 -9.39 11.16 -2.40
CA TRP A 50 -9.70 11.46 -3.79
C TRP A 50 -8.49 11.16 -4.68
N LEU A 51 -8.70 10.43 -5.77
CA LEU A 51 -7.65 10.15 -6.75
C LEU A 51 -7.93 10.93 -8.02
N HIS A 52 -6.95 11.71 -8.46
CA HIS A 52 -6.94 12.29 -9.79
C HIS A 52 -6.27 11.32 -10.75
N TYR A 53 -6.77 11.28 -11.98
CA TYR A 53 -6.20 10.49 -13.06
C TYR A 53 -5.74 11.43 -14.17
N ASP A 54 -4.52 11.22 -14.66
CA ASP A 54 -4.02 11.94 -15.81
C ASP A 54 -4.70 11.48 -17.12
N SER A 55 -4.37 12.12 -18.24
CA SER A 55 -4.87 11.76 -19.56
C SER A 55 -4.48 10.33 -19.99
N ASP A 56 -3.48 9.75 -19.35
CA ASP A 56 -3.01 8.39 -19.59
C ASP A 56 -3.69 7.34 -18.71
N GLY A 57 -4.50 7.79 -17.76
CA GLY A 57 -5.18 6.94 -16.79
C GLY A 57 -4.27 6.49 -15.66
N GLY A 58 -3.10 7.12 -15.51
CA GLY A 58 -2.24 7.03 -14.33
C GLY A 58 -2.82 7.85 -13.17
N VAL A 59 -2.51 7.46 -11.92
CA VAL A 59 -2.81 8.26 -10.74
C VAL A 59 -1.63 9.18 -10.48
N ASP A 60 -1.84 10.47 -10.68
CA ASP A 60 -0.83 11.51 -10.52
C ASP A 60 -1.00 12.30 -9.20
N TRP A 61 -2.25 12.47 -8.72
CA TRP A 61 -2.55 13.12 -7.45
C TRP A 61 -3.49 12.32 -6.55
N ALA A 62 -3.26 12.47 -5.25
CA ALA A 62 -4.17 12.04 -4.20
C ALA A 62 -4.49 13.24 -3.30
N GLY A 63 -5.78 13.53 -3.16
CA GLY A 63 -6.30 14.54 -2.24
C GLY A 63 -6.84 13.88 -0.98
N VAL A 64 -6.56 14.50 0.17
CA VAL A 64 -7.10 14.10 1.48
C VAL A 64 -8.08 15.17 1.93
N VAL A 65 -9.32 14.79 2.26
CA VAL A 65 -10.38 15.75 2.61
C VAL A 65 -10.18 16.31 4.02
N ASP A 66 -10.09 15.41 5.01
CA ASP A 66 -9.75 15.70 6.40
C ASP A 66 -8.28 15.33 6.65
N PRO A 67 -7.40 16.33 6.87
CA PRO A 67 -5.99 16.11 7.09
C PRO A 67 -5.66 15.65 8.52
N MET A 68 -6.65 15.37 9.38
CA MET A 68 -6.42 14.95 10.75
C MET A 68 -5.50 13.72 10.83
N LEU A 69 -4.38 13.86 11.55
CA LEU A 69 -3.44 12.76 11.73
C LEU A 69 -3.77 11.91 12.95
N ARG A 70 -3.49 10.61 12.84
CA ARG A 70 -3.51 9.67 13.95
C ARG A 70 -2.08 9.52 14.42
N VAL A 71 -1.86 9.74 15.71
CA VAL A 71 -0.53 9.78 16.34
C VAL A 71 -0.50 8.87 17.57
N LEU A 72 0.70 8.61 18.08
CA LEU A 72 0.92 7.81 19.29
C LEU A 72 1.04 8.71 20.53
N PRO A 73 0.88 8.18 21.75
CA PRO A 73 1.11 8.95 22.97
C PRO A 73 2.56 9.45 23.03
N GLY A 74 2.75 10.71 23.43
CA GLY A 74 4.06 11.36 23.45
C GLY A 74 4.49 11.95 22.10
N ASP A 75 3.64 11.91 21.07
CA ASP A 75 3.90 12.63 19.82
C ASP A 75 3.98 14.15 20.09
N PRO A 76 4.95 14.89 19.50
CA PRO A 76 5.07 16.34 19.70
C PRO A 76 3.82 17.15 19.33
N ALA A 77 2.94 16.61 18.47
CA ALA A 77 1.70 17.25 18.07
C ALA A 77 0.51 16.90 18.98
N GLU A 78 0.69 16.03 19.98
CA GLU A 78 -0.35 15.63 20.93
C GLU A 78 -1.04 16.84 21.57
N GLY A 79 -2.37 16.79 21.68
CA GLY A 79 -3.20 17.90 22.18
C GLY A 79 -3.54 18.97 21.14
N SER A 80 -2.93 18.93 19.94
CA SER A 80 -3.35 19.77 18.82
C SER A 80 -4.74 19.37 18.29
N ARG A 81 -5.50 20.35 17.81
CA ARG A 81 -6.79 20.11 17.12
C ARG A 81 -6.63 19.33 15.80
N ALA A 82 -5.43 19.31 15.23
CA ALA A 82 -5.14 18.65 13.96
C ALA A 82 -4.81 17.16 14.10
N VAL A 83 -4.75 16.62 15.32
CA VAL A 83 -4.38 15.22 15.55
C VAL A 83 -5.35 14.50 16.48
N ARG A 84 -5.35 13.17 16.37
CA ARG A 84 -6.02 12.26 17.26
C ARG A 84 -5.00 11.26 17.80
N THR A 85 -4.78 11.26 19.11
CA THR A 85 -3.93 10.25 19.75
C THR A 85 -4.67 8.91 19.80
N LEU A 86 -4.03 7.85 19.32
CA LEU A 86 -4.45 6.46 19.51
C LEU A 86 -3.68 5.84 20.68
N PRO A 87 -4.25 4.86 21.39
CA PRO A 87 -3.69 4.40 22.66
C PRO A 87 -2.39 3.58 22.52
N SER A 88 -2.10 3.03 21.34
CA SER A 88 -0.91 2.20 21.12
C SER A 88 -0.57 2.06 19.63
N GLU A 89 0.65 1.58 19.34
CA GLU A 89 1.04 1.21 17.98
C GLU A 89 0.11 0.14 17.38
N GLY A 90 -0.33 -0.83 18.19
CA GLY A 90 -1.29 -1.85 17.78
C GLY A 90 -2.62 -1.23 17.31
N ALA A 91 -3.15 -0.28 18.08
CA ALA A 91 -4.36 0.43 17.71
C ALA A 91 -4.18 1.25 16.43
N LEU A 92 -3.01 1.87 16.25
CA LEU A 92 -2.68 2.63 15.04
C LEU A 92 -2.64 1.73 13.80
N VAL A 93 -1.88 0.62 13.84
CA VAL A 93 -1.77 -0.26 12.67
C VAL A 93 -3.08 -0.97 12.33
N MET A 94 -3.88 -1.33 13.34
CA MET A 94 -5.21 -1.89 13.10
C MET A 94 -6.15 -0.87 12.48
N TRP A 95 -6.16 0.36 13.00
CA TRP A 95 -6.94 1.43 12.42
C TRP A 95 -6.53 1.70 10.96
N VAL A 96 -5.22 1.77 10.67
CA VAL A 96 -4.71 1.91 9.30
C VAL A 96 -5.18 0.77 8.40
N ALA A 97 -5.04 -0.49 8.85
CA ALA A 97 -5.46 -1.64 8.06
C ALA A 97 -6.96 -1.58 7.71
N HIS A 98 -7.80 -1.25 8.69
CA HIS A 98 -9.24 -1.13 8.47
C HIS A 98 -9.57 -0.01 7.48
N ARG A 99 -8.95 1.18 7.62
CA ARG A 99 -9.21 2.29 6.71
C ARG A 99 -8.72 2.00 5.29
N CYS A 100 -7.52 1.42 5.14
CA CYS A 100 -7.04 0.94 3.84
C CYS A 100 -8.00 -0.08 3.23
N GLU A 101 -8.52 -1.00 4.03
CA GLU A 101 -9.45 -2.04 3.60
C GLU A 101 -10.76 -1.45 3.05
N THR A 102 -11.32 -0.40 3.68
CA THR A 102 -12.53 0.27 3.17
C THR A 102 -12.38 0.82 1.75
N THR A 103 -11.17 1.22 1.36
CA THR A 103 -10.86 1.73 0.02
C THR A 103 -10.41 0.62 -0.93
N LEU A 104 -9.50 -0.25 -0.50
CA LEU A 104 -8.90 -1.26 -1.36
C LEU A 104 -9.85 -2.42 -1.66
N ALA A 105 -10.67 -2.86 -0.70
CA ALA A 105 -11.54 -4.02 -0.91
C ALA A 105 -12.45 -3.87 -2.14
N PRO A 106 -13.24 -2.78 -2.31
CA PRO A 106 -14.06 -2.63 -3.50
C PRO A 106 -13.24 -2.49 -4.79
N LEU A 107 -12.10 -1.79 -4.75
CA LEU A 107 -11.25 -1.58 -5.93
C LEU A 107 -10.57 -2.86 -6.39
N LEU A 108 -9.99 -3.63 -5.48
CA LEU A 108 -9.33 -4.90 -5.79
C LEU A 108 -10.34 -5.96 -6.22
N ALA A 109 -11.54 -5.98 -5.62
CA ALA A 109 -12.63 -6.86 -6.07
C ALA A 109 -13.05 -6.55 -7.51
N GLU A 110 -13.17 -5.26 -7.86
CA GLU A 110 -13.54 -4.86 -9.22
C GLU A 110 -12.42 -5.16 -10.23
N ILE A 111 -11.15 -4.94 -9.86
CA ILE A 111 -10.00 -5.33 -10.68
C ILE A 111 -9.99 -6.85 -10.91
N ALA A 112 -10.17 -7.65 -9.86
CA ALA A 112 -10.26 -9.11 -9.96
C ALA A 112 -11.38 -9.53 -10.92
N ARG A 113 -12.58 -8.96 -10.76
CA ARG A 113 -13.74 -9.23 -11.61
C ARG A 113 -13.50 -8.90 -13.08
N LEU A 114 -12.87 -7.77 -13.38
CA LEU A 114 -12.62 -7.31 -14.76
C LEU A 114 -11.43 -8.02 -15.43
N SER A 115 -10.43 -8.42 -14.65
CA SER A 115 -9.21 -9.04 -15.15
C SER A 115 -9.28 -10.57 -15.20
N GLY A 116 -10.05 -11.19 -14.29
CA GLY A 116 -10.02 -12.63 -14.03
C GLY A 116 -8.91 -13.08 -13.09
N VAL A 117 -8.13 -12.14 -12.52
CA VAL A 117 -7.07 -12.45 -11.54
C VAL A 117 -7.68 -12.72 -10.18
N ASP A 118 -7.09 -13.67 -9.44
CA ASP A 118 -7.47 -13.96 -8.07
C ASP A 118 -7.26 -12.74 -7.16
N ALA A 119 -8.30 -12.38 -6.40
CA ALA A 119 -8.22 -11.32 -5.40
C ALA A 119 -7.13 -11.58 -4.36
N SER A 120 -6.82 -12.84 -4.04
CA SER A 120 -5.74 -13.19 -3.11
C SER A 120 -4.37 -12.68 -3.59
N ARG A 121 -4.11 -12.77 -4.90
CA ARG A 121 -2.90 -12.25 -5.54
C ARG A 121 -2.83 -10.73 -5.43
N LEU A 122 -3.96 -10.05 -5.61
CA LEU A 122 -4.02 -8.58 -5.49
C LEU A 122 -3.77 -8.13 -4.05
N TRP A 123 -4.27 -8.86 -3.05
CA TRP A 123 -3.97 -8.59 -1.64
C TRP A 123 -2.51 -8.91 -1.29
N SER A 124 -1.90 -9.94 -1.88
CA SER A 124 -0.45 -10.19 -1.72
C SER A 124 0.39 -9.00 -2.21
N MET A 125 -0.02 -8.33 -3.29
CA MET A 125 0.65 -7.10 -3.76
C MET A 125 0.54 -5.94 -2.75
N VAL A 126 -0.51 -5.88 -1.94
CA VAL A 126 -0.61 -4.91 -0.84
C VAL A 126 0.48 -5.17 0.19
N GLY A 127 0.69 -6.44 0.56
CA GLY A 127 1.76 -6.79 1.50
C GLY A 127 3.16 -6.52 0.94
N GLU A 128 3.39 -6.82 -0.34
CA GLU A 128 4.63 -6.47 -1.03
C GLU A 128 4.88 -4.96 -1.02
N ALA A 129 3.85 -4.13 -1.24
CA ALA A 129 3.97 -2.68 -1.18
C ALA A 129 4.30 -2.17 0.24
N VAL A 130 3.68 -2.75 1.27
CA VAL A 130 3.98 -2.42 2.68
C VAL A 130 5.45 -2.73 3.01
N LEU A 131 5.90 -3.95 2.70
CA LEU A 131 7.27 -4.37 2.97
C LEU A 131 8.28 -3.57 2.15
N GLY A 132 8.00 -3.34 0.87
CA GLY A 132 8.84 -2.54 -0.01
C GLY A 132 9.05 -1.12 0.53
N MET A 133 7.98 -0.47 0.99
CA MET A 133 8.08 0.87 1.59
C MET A 133 8.78 0.86 2.95
N ALA A 134 8.59 -0.17 3.76
CA ALA A 134 9.27 -0.32 5.05
C ALA A 134 10.78 -0.51 4.90
N SER A 135 11.25 -1.10 3.79
CA SER A 135 12.67 -1.17 3.45
C SER A 135 13.17 0.10 2.78
N TYR A 136 12.39 0.66 1.85
CA TYR A 136 12.82 1.80 1.03
C TYR A 136 12.87 3.11 1.81
N ALA A 137 11.85 3.43 2.60
CA ALA A 137 11.72 4.74 3.25
C ALA A 137 12.83 5.02 4.29
N PRO A 138 13.18 4.09 5.21
CA PRO A 138 14.28 4.31 6.16
C PRO A 138 15.63 4.45 5.47
N ALA A 139 15.92 3.58 4.49
CA ALA A 139 17.14 3.65 3.70
C ALA A 139 17.28 5.00 2.98
N ARG A 140 16.16 5.53 2.46
CA ARG A 140 16.15 6.83 1.78
C ARG A 140 16.30 8.01 2.74
N ALA A 141 15.82 7.87 3.98
CA ALA A 141 15.93 8.86 5.06
C ALA A 141 17.25 8.77 5.83
N GLY A 142 18.04 7.70 5.66
CA GLY A 142 19.29 7.48 6.38
C GLY A 142 19.10 7.14 7.86
N VAL A 143 18.00 6.47 8.20
CA VAL A 143 17.65 6.09 9.58
C VAL A 143 17.63 4.57 9.76
N ASP A 144 17.75 4.12 11.00
CA ASP A 144 17.59 2.71 11.38
C ASP A 144 16.20 2.18 11.01
N ASP A 145 16.13 0.93 10.56
CA ASP A 145 14.89 0.33 10.03
C ASP A 145 14.12 -0.50 11.06
N ALA A 146 14.60 -0.65 12.30
CA ALA A 146 13.99 -1.57 13.26
C ALA A 146 12.54 -1.15 13.59
N ALA A 147 12.29 0.15 13.81
CA ALA A 147 10.94 0.66 14.04
C ALA A 147 10.05 0.50 12.79
N ALA A 148 10.61 0.74 11.61
CA ALA A 148 9.91 0.63 10.34
C ALA A 148 9.44 -0.81 10.06
N LEU A 149 10.35 -1.77 10.19
CA LEU A 149 10.06 -3.20 10.00
C LEU A 149 9.06 -3.72 11.04
N ARG A 150 9.17 -3.26 12.29
CA ARG A 150 8.24 -3.66 13.37
C ARG A 150 6.81 -3.16 13.08
N ARG A 151 6.65 -1.90 12.66
CA ARG A 151 5.34 -1.32 12.29
C ARG A 151 4.77 -1.97 11.02
N ALA A 152 5.61 -2.22 10.02
CA ALA A 152 5.19 -2.92 8.80
C ALA A 152 4.69 -4.33 9.09
N ARG A 153 5.41 -5.09 9.94
CA ARG A 153 4.96 -6.41 10.39
C ARG A 153 3.63 -6.34 11.13
N GLY A 154 3.47 -5.35 12.01
CA GLY A 154 2.20 -5.09 12.70
C GLY A 154 1.05 -4.82 11.72
N LEU A 155 1.30 -4.02 10.67
CA LEU A 155 0.31 -3.73 9.64
C LEU A 155 -0.05 -4.98 8.81
N ILE A 156 0.92 -5.83 8.46
CA ILE A 156 0.67 -7.11 7.79
C ILE A 156 -0.21 -8.02 8.66
N THR A 157 0.11 -8.16 9.95
CA THR A 157 -0.70 -8.94 10.89
C THR A 157 -2.12 -8.36 11.01
N ALA A 158 -2.25 -7.04 11.10
CA ALA A 158 -3.54 -6.36 11.14
C ALA A 158 -4.41 -6.67 9.90
N PHE A 159 -3.83 -6.70 8.69
CA PHE A 159 -4.57 -7.10 7.49
C PHE A 159 -5.03 -8.56 7.55
N GLU A 160 -4.22 -9.47 8.10
CA GLU A 160 -4.60 -10.87 8.27
C GLU A 160 -5.71 -11.07 9.30
N GLU A 161 -5.70 -10.29 10.38
CA GLU A 161 -6.78 -10.26 11.37
C GLU A 161 -8.11 -9.80 10.73
N LEU A 162 -8.06 -8.93 9.71
CA LEU A 162 -9.20 -8.56 8.87
C LEU A 162 -9.52 -9.61 7.78
N GLY A 163 -8.86 -10.77 7.79
CA GLY A 163 -9.06 -11.84 6.82
C GLY A 163 -8.49 -11.55 5.41
N ARG A 164 -7.57 -10.59 5.28
CA ARG A 164 -6.96 -10.24 3.99
C ARG A 164 -5.64 -10.99 3.77
N PRO A 165 -5.51 -11.78 2.68
CA PRO A 165 -4.31 -12.59 2.43
C PRO A 165 -3.18 -11.73 1.85
N VAL A 166 -2.53 -10.95 2.71
CA VAL A 166 -1.46 -10.01 2.33
C VAL A 166 -0.06 -10.62 2.31
N ARG A 167 0.13 -11.80 2.90
CA ARG A 167 1.39 -12.54 2.75
C ARG A 167 1.40 -13.23 1.40
N SER A 168 2.52 -13.12 0.70
CA SER A 168 2.65 -13.75 -0.61
C SER A 168 2.38 -15.24 -0.48
N HIS A 169 1.41 -15.74 -1.22
CA HIS A 169 1.52 -17.11 -1.70
C HIS A 169 2.62 -17.08 -2.75
N SER A 170 3.78 -17.64 -2.44
CA SER A 170 4.87 -17.81 -3.39
C SER A 170 4.37 -18.67 -4.56
N SER A 171 3.66 -18.09 -5.52
CA SER A 171 3.62 -18.65 -6.87
C SER A 171 5.00 -18.36 -7.41
N VAL A 172 5.85 -19.37 -7.34
CA VAL A 172 7.22 -19.35 -7.85
C VAL A 172 7.17 -19.00 -9.34
N VAL A 173 7.17 -17.71 -9.67
CA VAL A 173 7.71 -17.25 -10.92
C VAL A 173 9.21 -17.40 -10.74
N ARG A 174 9.72 -18.57 -11.15
CA ARG A 174 11.14 -18.81 -11.36
C ARG A 174 11.60 -17.78 -12.41
N LEU A 175 12.05 -16.61 -11.95
CA LEU A 175 12.86 -15.73 -12.78
C LEU A 175 14.11 -16.54 -13.12
N ARG A 176 14.17 -17.06 -14.35
CA ARG A 176 15.41 -17.64 -14.90
C ARG A 176 16.40 -16.50 -15.06
N TRP A 177 17.17 -16.24 -14.01
CA TRP A 177 18.33 -15.36 -14.04
C TRP A 177 19.47 -16.05 -14.79
N GLY A 178 19.32 -16.22 -16.09
CA GLY A 178 20.25 -17.00 -16.89
C GLY A 178 20.15 -16.69 -18.37
N SER A 179 20.33 -15.43 -18.77
CA SER A 179 20.62 -15.06 -20.17
C SER A 179 21.36 -13.71 -20.35
N LEU A 180 21.90 -13.08 -19.31
CA LEU A 180 22.66 -11.82 -19.44
C LEU A 180 24.16 -11.95 -19.10
N ALA A 181 24.71 -13.16 -19.09
CA ALA A 181 26.13 -13.41 -18.85
C ALA A 181 26.87 -14.01 -20.05
N ALA A 182 26.48 -13.65 -21.28
CA ALA A 182 27.23 -14.00 -22.49
C ALA A 182 27.16 -12.85 -23.52
N ALA A 183 27.73 -11.71 -23.15
CA ALA A 183 28.15 -10.66 -24.08
C ALA A 183 29.16 -9.74 -23.38
N VAL A 184 30.34 -10.28 -23.07
CA VAL A 184 31.60 -9.53 -22.95
C VAL A 184 32.69 -10.38 -23.59
#